data_AF-A0A7C4B9Z9-F1
#
_entry.id   AF-A0A7C4B9Z9-F1
#
_cell.length_a   1.000
_cell.length_b   1.000
_cell.length_c   1.000
_cell.angle_alpha   90.00
_cell.angle_beta   90.00
_cell.angle_gamma   90.00
#
_symmetry.space_group_name_H-M   'P 1'
#
loop_
_entity.id
_entity.type
_entity.pdbx_description
1 polymer ?
#
loop_
_entity_poly.entity_id
_entity_poly.type
_entity_poly.pdbx_seq_one_letter_code
_entity_poly.pdbx_strand_id
1 'polypeptide(L)'
;MVEGGHDGTSAWMGLWSPRKWYPLQCDVSYIMSPQKFEEFVAPHLREQCERLDHPVYHLDGPGQIPHLIHLLKLGFTAIQWVPGAREELSGHDCGSPKWYEMYRKILETGKGLILAMPPWRVEGFLKAFPKARVIVQTWASSVEEAEKMLRALHWDELLLNAATAD
;
A
#
# COMPACT_ATOMS: atom_id res chain seq x y z
N MET A 1 14.50 -17.90 17.18
CA MET A 1 14.68 -16.46 17.47
C MET A 1 15.98 -16.32 18.23
N VAL A 2 16.82 -15.33 17.90
CA VAL A 2 18.08 -15.10 18.62
C VAL A 2 17.73 -14.30 19.88
N GLU A 3 18.18 -14.76 21.06
CA GLU A 3 18.01 -14.00 22.30
C GLU A 3 18.56 -12.57 22.13
N GLY A 4 17.71 -11.57 22.39
CA GLY A 4 18.08 -10.15 22.33
C GLY A 4 17.80 -9.41 21.01
N GLY A 5 17.14 -10.04 20.03
CA GLY A 5 16.66 -9.37 18.82
C GLY A 5 15.31 -8.66 18.98
N HIS A 6 14.95 -7.79 18.02
CA HIS A 6 13.59 -7.21 17.93
C HIS A 6 12.57 -8.26 17.49
N ASP A 7 11.35 -8.23 18.05
CA ASP A 7 10.25 -9.17 17.74
C ASP A 7 9.67 -9.04 16.32
N GLY A 8 10.12 -8.03 15.57
CA GLY A 8 9.69 -7.78 14.20
C GLY A 8 10.54 -6.70 13.54
N THR A 9 10.20 -6.37 12.29
CA THR A 9 10.86 -5.31 11.52
C THR A 9 9.91 -4.18 11.20
N SER A 10 10.46 -2.97 11.12
CA SER A 10 9.78 -1.77 10.66
C SER A 10 10.68 -1.03 9.68
N ALA A 11 10.09 -0.07 8.95
CA ALA A 11 10.78 0.74 7.95
C ALA A 11 10.12 2.13 7.87
N TRP A 12 10.59 2.97 6.95
CA TRP A 12 10.15 4.36 6.81
C TRP A 12 8.64 4.53 6.52
N MET A 13 7.94 3.48 6.07
CA MET A 13 6.49 3.51 5.81
C MET A 13 5.63 3.45 7.09
N GLY A 14 6.24 3.32 8.28
CA GLY A 14 5.50 3.29 9.55
C GLY A 14 4.69 2.01 9.79
N LEU A 15 4.98 0.94 9.03
CA LEU A 15 4.38 -0.38 9.24
C LEU A 15 5.28 -1.25 10.12
N TRP A 16 4.68 -2.20 10.82
CA TRP A 16 5.38 -3.23 11.57
C TRP A 16 5.00 -4.61 11.04
N SER A 17 5.96 -5.53 10.99
CA SER A 17 5.70 -6.92 10.67
C SER A 17 6.48 -7.84 11.61
N PRO A 18 5.92 -8.98 12.04
CA PRO A 18 6.66 -9.99 12.80
C PRO A 18 7.67 -10.76 11.93
N ARG A 19 7.70 -10.50 10.62
CA ARG A 19 8.56 -11.17 9.62
C ARG A 19 9.44 -10.16 8.90
N LYS A 20 10.37 -10.63 8.05
CA LYS A 20 11.26 -9.75 7.30
C LYS A 20 10.46 -9.05 6.21
N TRP A 21 10.42 -7.73 6.27
CA TRP A 21 9.77 -6.92 5.25
C TRP A 21 10.56 -5.64 5.00
N TYR A 22 10.39 -5.08 3.80
CA TYR A 22 10.95 -3.77 3.45
C TYR A 22 10.14 -3.16 2.29
N PRO A 23 9.93 -1.83 2.28
CA PRO A 23 9.38 -1.13 1.13
C PRO A 23 10.43 -0.99 0.02
N LEU A 24 10.25 -1.71 -1.08
CA LEU A 24 11.10 -1.65 -2.27
C LEU A 24 10.61 -0.53 -3.20
N GLN A 25 11.54 0.14 -3.89
CA GLN A 25 11.23 1.21 -4.83
C GLN A 25 12.26 1.30 -5.95
N CYS A 26 11.89 1.93 -7.06
CA CYS A 26 12.81 2.27 -8.15
C CYS A 26 12.37 3.60 -8.79
N ASP A 27 12.85 4.72 -8.27
CA ASP A 27 12.34 6.04 -8.67
C ASP A 27 12.72 6.40 -10.11
N VAL A 28 13.86 5.89 -10.60
CA VAL A 28 14.26 6.04 -12.01
C VAL A 28 13.28 5.37 -12.99
N SER A 29 12.47 4.41 -12.52
CA SER A 29 11.43 3.78 -13.35
C SER A 29 10.41 4.79 -13.88
N TYR A 30 10.22 5.92 -13.20
CA TYR A 30 9.32 6.99 -13.63
C TYR A 30 9.61 7.48 -15.06
N ILE A 31 10.87 7.45 -15.48
CA ILE A 31 11.31 7.87 -16.82
C ILE A 31 11.63 6.70 -17.77
N MET A 32 11.42 5.46 -17.33
CA MET A 32 11.67 4.26 -18.14
C MET A 32 10.42 3.84 -18.91
N SER A 33 10.60 3.24 -20.08
CA SER A 33 9.51 2.49 -20.73
C SER A 33 9.28 1.16 -20.01
N PRO A 34 8.09 0.55 -20.12
CA PRO A 34 7.83 -0.77 -19.53
C PRO A 34 8.82 -1.85 -19.96
N GLN A 35 9.30 -1.80 -21.21
CA GLN A 35 10.31 -2.75 -21.72
C GLN A 35 11.65 -2.58 -20.99
N LYS A 36 12.11 -1.34 -20.78
CA LYS A 36 13.34 -1.08 -20.04
C LYS A 36 13.20 -1.43 -18.56
N PHE A 37 12.02 -1.20 -17.98
CA PHE A 37 11.73 -1.63 -16.62
C PHE A 37 11.82 -3.16 -16.49
N GLU A 38 11.21 -3.89 -17.42
CA GLU A 38 11.26 -5.35 -17.45
C GLU A 38 12.68 -5.89 -17.61
N GLU A 39 13.50 -5.25 -18.45
CA GLU A 39 14.89 -5.66 -18.68
C GLU A 39 15.81 -5.34 -17.50
N PHE A 40 15.74 -4.11 -16.97
CA PHE A 40 16.77 -3.59 -16.06
C PHE A 40 16.35 -3.49 -14.59
N VAL A 41 15.05 -3.56 -14.27
CA VAL A 41 14.55 -3.34 -12.90
C VAL A 41 13.86 -4.59 -12.34
N ALA A 42 12.93 -5.17 -13.10
CA ALA A 42 12.12 -6.30 -12.66
C ALA A 42 12.93 -7.52 -12.17
N PRO A 43 14.08 -7.91 -12.76
CA PRO A 43 14.87 -9.03 -12.27
C PRO A 43 15.40 -8.81 -10.84
N HIS A 44 15.85 -7.60 -10.54
CA HIS A 44 16.37 -7.26 -9.21
C HIS A 44 15.25 -7.18 -8.17
N LEU A 45 14.10 -6.62 -8.53
CA LEU A 45 12.92 -6.62 -7.65
C LEU A 45 12.43 -8.05 -7.35
N ARG A 46 12.51 -8.96 -8.32
CA ARG A 46 12.19 -10.38 -8.10
C ARG A 46 13.10 -11.01 -7.05
N GLU A 47 14.41 -10.84 -7.23
CA GLU A 47 15.43 -11.36 -6.31
C GLU A 47 15.28 -10.80 -4.88
N GLN A 48 14.85 -9.54 -4.75
CA GLN A 48 14.54 -8.94 -3.46
C GLN A 48 13.24 -9.49 -2.87
N CYS A 49 12.19 -9.67 -3.66
CA CYS A 49 10.94 -10.29 -3.22
C CYS A 49 11.18 -11.71 -2.67
N GLU A 50 12.08 -12.49 -3.27
CA GLU A 50 12.40 -13.86 -2.83
C GLU A 50 13.11 -13.93 -1.45
N ARG A 51 13.66 -12.81 -0.97
CA ARG A 51 14.39 -12.73 0.32
C ARG A 51 13.55 -12.16 1.46
N LEU A 52 12.42 -11.53 1.13
CA LEU A 52 11.52 -10.87 2.06
C LEU A 52 10.25 -11.71 2.21
N ASP A 53 9.72 -11.77 3.42
CA ASP A 53 8.47 -12.48 3.71
C ASP A 53 7.26 -11.63 3.29
N HIS A 54 7.31 -10.31 3.54
CA HIS A 54 6.23 -9.37 3.20
C HIS A 54 6.69 -8.16 2.36
N PRO A 55 7.28 -8.36 1.17
CA PRO A 55 7.75 -7.25 0.34
C PRO A 55 6.60 -6.34 -0.09
N VAL A 56 6.81 -5.03 0.04
CA VAL A 56 5.87 -3.98 -0.41
C VAL A 56 6.55 -3.17 -1.51
N TYR A 57 5.85 -2.86 -2.60
CA TYR A 57 6.36 -1.93 -3.60
C TYR A 57 5.80 -0.52 -3.38
N HIS A 58 6.67 0.50 -3.36
CA HIS A 58 6.31 1.91 -3.35
C HIS A 58 6.12 2.41 -4.79
N LEU A 59 4.86 2.60 -5.19
CA LEU A 59 4.48 3.09 -6.51
C LEU A 59 4.30 4.61 -6.46
N ASP A 60 5.37 5.34 -6.80
CA ASP A 60 5.43 6.80 -6.71
C ASP A 60 5.06 7.49 -8.02
N GLY A 61 3.82 7.97 -8.06
CA GLY A 61 3.30 8.86 -9.08
C GLY A 61 2.81 8.17 -10.37
N PRO A 62 2.05 8.90 -11.21
CA PRO A 62 1.43 8.35 -12.42
C PRO A 62 2.42 7.79 -13.44
N GLY A 63 3.66 8.28 -13.46
CA GLY A 63 4.71 7.80 -14.37
C GLY A 63 5.11 6.33 -14.12
N GLN A 64 4.85 5.78 -12.94
CA GLN A 64 5.11 4.37 -12.64
C GLN A 64 3.94 3.43 -12.95
N ILE A 65 2.73 3.95 -13.17
CA ILE A 65 1.53 3.14 -13.48
C ILE A 65 1.75 2.17 -14.67
N PRO A 66 2.42 2.56 -15.77
CA PRO A 66 2.68 1.64 -16.88
C PRO A 66 3.44 0.38 -16.48
N HIS A 67 4.21 0.40 -15.38
CA HIS A 67 5.01 -0.74 -14.91
C HIS A 67 4.21 -1.74 -14.06
N LEU A 68 2.97 -1.41 -13.69
CA LEU A 68 2.09 -2.30 -12.93
C LEU A 68 1.94 -3.67 -13.61
N ILE A 69 1.95 -3.73 -14.94
CA ILE A 69 1.86 -4.99 -15.69
C ILE A 69 3.01 -5.97 -15.36
N HIS A 70 4.17 -5.45 -14.96
CA HIS A 70 5.32 -6.25 -14.54
C HIS A 70 5.31 -6.43 -13.02
N LEU A 71 5.09 -5.36 -12.25
CA LEU A 71 5.07 -5.39 -10.78
C LEU A 71 4.06 -6.39 -10.22
N LEU A 72 2.86 -6.46 -10.82
CA LEU A 72 1.80 -7.38 -10.38
C LEU A 72 2.14 -8.86 -10.58
N LYS A 73 3.12 -9.17 -11.43
CA LYS A 73 3.62 -10.54 -11.64
C LYS A 73 4.73 -10.92 -10.65
N LEU A 74 5.24 -9.98 -9.86
CA LEU A 74 6.29 -10.21 -8.88
C LEU A 74 5.71 -10.61 -7.51
N GLY A 75 6.60 -11.09 -6.62
CA GLY A 75 6.26 -11.64 -5.31
C GLY A 75 5.80 -10.63 -4.25
N PHE A 76 5.42 -9.41 -4.62
CA PHE A 76 4.93 -8.40 -3.68
C PHE A 76 3.67 -8.86 -2.94
N THR A 77 3.65 -8.62 -1.63
CA THR A 77 2.47 -8.80 -0.77
C THR A 77 1.49 -7.65 -0.93
N ALA A 78 2.00 -6.42 -1.06
CA ALA A 78 1.17 -5.23 -1.23
C ALA A 78 1.86 -4.18 -2.10
N ILE A 79 1.04 -3.27 -2.65
CA ILE A 79 1.48 -2.06 -3.34
C ILE A 79 1.06 -0.85 -2.51
N GLN A 80 2.02 0.01 -2.16
CA GLN A 80 1.70 1.35 -1.70
C GLN A 80 1.53 2.25 -2.92
N TRP A 81 0.45 3.02 -2.95
CA TRP A 81 0.25 4.05 -3.98
C TRP A 81 0.48 5.44 -3.40
N VAL A 82 1.26 6.25 -4.11
CA VAL A 82 1.43 7.68 -3.85
C VAL A 82 1.15 8.43 -5.15
N PRO A 83 0.10 9.28 -5.23
CA PRO A 83 -0.26 9.97 -6.46
C PRO A 83 0.70 11.12 -6.80
N GLY A 84 1.50 11.57 -5.83
CA GLY A 84 2.45 12.67 -5.96
C GLY A 84 1.77 14.05 -5.84
N ALA A 85 2.57 15.05 -5.48
CA ALA A 85 2.08 16.37 -5.07
C ALA A 85 1.16 17.05 -6.10
N ARG A 86 1.43 16.90 -7.40
CA ARG A 86 0.60 17.52 -8.46
C ARG A 86 -0.82 16.97 -8.48
N GLU A 87 -0.95 15.65 -8.35
CA GLU A 87 -2.26 15.00 -8.34
C GLU A 87 -3.02 15.34 -7.06
N GLU A 88 -2.33 15.34 -5.91
CA GLU A 88 -2.93 15.73 -4.61
C GLU A 88 -3.44 17.17 -4.61
N LEU A 89 -2.63 18.12 -5.11
CA LEU A 89 -3.04 19.54 -5.25
C LEU A 89 -4.23 19.72 -6.19
N SER A 90 -4.47 18.76 -7.10
CA SER A 90 -5.62 18.74 -8.00
C SER A 90 -6.84 18.00 -7.39
N GLY A 91 -6.78 17.62 -6.11
CA GLY A 91 -7.84 16.88 -5.43
C GLY A 91 -7.85 15.38 -5.73
N HIS A 92 -6.78 14.83 -6.31
CA HIS A 92 -6.64 13.42 -6.64
C HIS A 92 -5.73 12.68 -5.64
N ASP A 93 -6.00 12.87 -4.35
CA ASP A 93 -5.42 12.11 -3.24
C ASP A 93 -5.68 10.58 -3.37
N CYS A 94 -5.06 9.75 -2.52
CA CYS A 94 -5.22 8.29 -2.58
C CYS A 94 -6.67 7.80 -2.37
N GLY A 95 -7.53 8.59 -1.74
CA GLY A 95 -8.94 8.29 -1.58
C GLY A 95 -9.81 8.71 -2.78
N SER A 96 -9.22 9.28 -3.83
CA SER A 96 -9.95 9.74 -5.00
C SER A 96 -10.45 8.57 -5.87
N PRO A 97 -11.73 8.57 -6.29
CA PRO A 97 -12.28 7.56 -7.21
C PRO A 97 -11.51 7.42 -8.54
N LYS A 98 -10.73 8.43 -8.93
CA LYS A 98 -9.84 8.39 -10.11
C LYS A 98 -8.94 7.15 -10.12
N TRP A 99 -8.49 6.70 -8.95
CA TRP A 99 -7.55 5.58 -8.82
C TRP A 99 -8.24 4.22 -8.60
N TYR A 100 -9.56 4.18 -8.45
CA TYR A 100 -10.26 2.96 -8.02
C TYR A 100 -10.15 1.81 -9.03
N GLU A 101 -10.11 2.11 -10.33
CA GLU A 101 -9.89 1.07 -11.34
C GLU A 101 -8.52 0.40 -11.18
N MET A 102 -7.47 1.19 -10.90
CA MET A 102 -6.13 0.68 -10.63
C MET A 102 -6.11 -0.15 -9.34
N TYR A 103 -6.81 0.30 -8.30
CA TYR A 103 -6.91 -0.45 -7.04
C TYR A 103 -7.59 -1.80 -7.23
N ARG A 104 -8.68 -1.87 -8.01
CA ARG A 104 -9.34 -3.15 -8.35
C ARG A 104 -8.36 -4.10 -9.06
N LYS A 105 -7.64 -3.62 -10.07
CA LYS A 105 -6.63 -4.43 -10.78
C LYS A 105 -5.55 -4.97 -9.85
N ILE A 106 -5.09 -4.16 -8.88
CA ILE A 106 -4.10 -4.62 -7.89
C ILE A 106 -4.71 -5.69 -6.98
N LEU A 107 -5.89 -5.42 -6.40
CA LEU A 107 -6.56 -6.32 -5.46
C LEU A 107 -6.99 -7.65 -6.10
N GLU A 108 -7.37 -7.66 -7.38
CA GLU A 108 -7.72 -8.85 -8.16
C GLU A 108 -6.55 -9.85 -8.26
N THR A 109 -5.31 -9.40 -8.11
CA THR A 109 -4.13 -10.28 -8.06
C THR A 109 -3.89 -10.91 -6.69
N GLY A 110 -4.75 -10.62 -5.71
CA GLY A 110 -4.62 -11.05 -4.32
C GLY A 110 -3.65 -10.21 -3.49
N LYS A 111 -3.00 -9.20 -4.08
CA LYS A 111 -2.10 -8.27 -3.39
C LYS A 111 -2.88 -7.24 -2.58
N GLY A 112 -2.29 -6.79 -1.48
CA GLY A 112 -2.84 -5.70 -0.68
C GLY A 112 -2.55 -4.31 -1.23
N LEU A 113 -3.23 -3.31 -0.67
CA LEU A 113 -2.96 -1.89 -0.91
C LEU A 113 -2.61 -1.17 0.39
N ILE A 114 -1.68 -0.22 0.30
CA ILE A 114 -1.34 0.69 1.39
C ILE A 114 -1.58 2.12 0.89
N LEU A 115 -2.46 2.85 1.55
CA LEU A 115 -2.93 4.16 1.10
C LEU A 115 -2.91 5.17 2.24
N ALA A 116 -2.40 6.36 1.97
CA ALA A 116 -2.54 7.51 2.87
C ALA A 116 -3.56 8.49 2.31
N MET A 117 -4.65 8.75 3.03
CA MET A 117 -5.73 9.61 2.56
C MET A 117 -6.30 10.50 3.66
N PRO A 118 -6.86 11.67 3.31
CA PRO A 118 -7.46 12.53 4.31
C PRO A 118 -8.74 11.92 4.91
N PRO A 119 -9.14 12.32 6.13
CA PRO A 119 -10.19 11.64 6.89
C PRO A 119 -11.54 11.59 6.17
N TRP A 120 -11.88 12.66 5.46
CA TRP A 120 -13.14 12.78 4.70
C TRP A 120 -13.24 11.83 3.49
N ARG A 121 -12.16 11.13 3.12
CA ARG A 121 -12.18 10.11 2.05
C ARG A 121 -12.39 8.69 2.58
N VAL A 122 -12.04 8.45 3.83
CA VAL A 122 -11.90 7.09 4.40
C VAL A 122 -13.21 6.31 4.32
N GLU A 123 -14.31 6.89 4.78
CA GLU A 123 -15.62 6.22 4.78
C GLU A 123 -16.08 5.85 3.36
N GLY A 124 -15.96 6.79 2.42
CA GLY A 124 -16.32 6.57 1.02
C GLY A 124 -15.44 5.50 0.35
N PHE A 125 -14.15 5.47 0.69
CA PHE A 125 -13.22 4.45 0.23
C PHE A 125 -13.57 3.06 0.77
N LEU A 126 -13.76 2.92 2.08
CA LEU A 126 -14.09 1.62 2.69
C LEU A 126 -15.44 1.08 2.20
N LYS A 127 -16.44 1.95 1.95
CA LYS A 127 -17.70 1.53 1.30
C LYS A 127 -17.51 1.02 -0.13
N ALA A 128 -16.57 1.60 -0.88
CA ALA A 128 -16.24 1.14 -2.22
C ALA A 128 -15.42 -0.16 -2.24
N PHE A 129 -14.71 -0.46 -1.14
CA PHE A 129 -13.80 -1.60 -0.99
C PHE A 129 -14.01 -2.39 0.32
N PRO A 130 -15.22 -2.88 0.61
CA PRO A 130 -15.60 -3.36 1.95
C PRO A 130 -14.88 -4.64 2.42
N LYS A 131 -14.24 -5.38 1.49
CA LYS A 131 -13.52 -6.64 1.76
C LYS A 131 -12.10 -6.63 1.22
N ALA A 132 -11.58 -5.45 0.87
CA ALA A 132 -10.27 -5.37 0.26
C ALA A 132 -9.16 -5.53 1.32
N ARG A 133 -8.05 -6.16 0.92
CA ARG A 133 -6.82 -6.24 1.73
C ARG A 133 -6.13 -4.88 1.72
N VAL A 134 -6.54 -3.97 2.60
CA VAL A 134 -6.06 -2.59 2.60
C VAL A 134 -5.54 -2.17 3.97
N ILE A 135 -4.49 -1.37 3.96
CA ILE A 135 -4.06 -0.55 5.10
C ILE A 135 -4.33 0.91 4.71
N VAL A 136 -5.13 1.59 5.50
CA VAL A 136 -5.42 3.02 5.32
C VAL A 136 -4.75 3.80 6.44
N GLN A 137 -3.81 4.67 6.08
CA GLN A 137 -3.27 5.69 6.95
C GLN A 137 -4.09 6.97 6.79
N THR A 138 -4.53 7.53 7.92
CA THR A 138 -5.24 8.80 7.98
C THR A 138 -4.88 9.52 9.28
N TRP A 139 -5.50 10.67 9.55
CA TRP A 139 -5.19 11.50 10.72
C TRP A 139 -6.45 12.01 11.42
N ALA A 140 -6.29 12.55 12.62
CA ALA A 140 -7.32 13.26 13.36
C ALA A 140 -6.64 14.37 14.16
N SER A 141 -7.35 15.48 14.42
CA SER A 141 -6.76 16.63 15.11
C SER A 141 -6.77 16.44 16.64
N SER A 142 -7.53 15.47 17.14
CA SER A 142 -7.62 15.11 18.55
C SER A 142 -7.93 13.62 18.73
N VAL A 143 -7.70 13.11 19.94
CA VAL A 143 -8.11 11.74 20.32
C VAL A 143 -9.62 11.57 20.18
N GLU A 144 -10.41 12.58 20.56
CA GLU A 144 -11.88 12.54 20.46
C GLU A 144 -12.36 12.40 19.01
N GLU A 145 -11.75 13.15 18.07
CA GLU A 145 -12.02 13.01 16.64
C GLU A 145 -11.62 11.63 16.11
N ALA A 146 -10.48 11.10 16.55
CA ALA A 146 -10.01 9.77 16.17
C ALA A 146 -11.00 8.69 16.63
N GLU A 147 -11.43 8.72 17.89
CA GLU A 147 -12.42 7.78 18.42
C GLU A 147 -13.76 7.90 17.71
N LYS A 148 -14.23 9.12 17.41
CA LYS A 148 -15.46 9.34 16.65
C LYS A 148 -15.39 8.72 15.26
N MET A 149 -14.26 8.89 14.57
CA MET A 149 -14.01 8.28 13.27
C MET A 149 -14.01 6.74 13.38
N LEU A 150 -13.29 6.15 14.35
CA LEU A 150 -13.25 4.70 14.55
C LEU A 150 -14.65 4.11 14.80
N ARG A 151 -15.46 4.78 15.63
CA ARG A 151 -16.86 4.39 15.87
C ARG A 151 -17.71 4.46 14.60
N ALA A 152 -17.59 5.54 13.83
CA ALA A 152 -18.33 5.71 12.57
C ALA A 152 -17.96 4.66 11.51
N LEU A 153 -16.72 4.15 11.55
CA LEU A 153 -16.25 3.10 10.65
C LEU A 153 -16.55 1.69 11.17
N HIS A 154 -17.28 1.55 12.28
CA HIS A 154 -17.57 0.26 12.93
C HIS A 154 -16.29 -0.56 13.18
N TRP A 155 -15.23 0.12 13.62
CA TRP A 155 -13.88 -0.45 13.71
C TRP A 155 -13.78 -1.75 14.52
N ASP A 156 -14.58 -1.89 15.57
CA ASP A 156 -14.59 -3.10 16.42
C ASP A 156 -15.02 -4.36 15.63
N GLU A 157 -15.87 -4.20 14.61
CA GLU A 157 -16.27 -5.29 13.70
C GLU A 157 -15.17 -5.60 12.66
N LEU A 158 -14.35 -4.60 12.30
CA LEU A 158 -13.23 -4.74 11.36
C LEU A 158 -12.03 -5.47 12.00
N LEU A 159 -11.73 -5.21 13.28
CA LEU A 159 -10.62 -5.86 14.01
C LEU A 159 -10.80 -7.37 14.16
N LEU A 160 -12.03 -7.83 14.42
CA LEU A 160 -12.33 -9.26 14.57
C LEU A 160 -12.02 -10.07 13.29
N ASN A 161 -12.11 -9.43 12.12
CA ASN A 161 -11.78 -10.06 10.84
C ASN A 161 -10.28 -9.98 10.50
N ALA A 162 -9.54 -9.02 11.06
CA ALA A 162 -8.11 -8.83 10.81
C ALA A 162 -7.23 -9.78 11.64
N ALA A 163 -7.64 -10.11 12.86
CA ALA A 163 -6.91 -11.03 13.75
C ALA A 163 -6.96 -12.51 13.31
N THR A 164 -7.77 -12.84 12.30
CA THR A 164 -7.90 -14.21 11.76
C THR A 164 -7.17 -14.41 10.44
N ALA A 165 -6.53 -13.36 9.90
CA ALA A 165 -5.82 -13.41 8.62
C ALA A 165 -4.30 -13.50 8.88
N ASP A 166 -3.85 -14.68 9.30
CA ASP A 166 -2.43 -15.08 9.26
C ASP A 166 -2.00 -15.49 7.85
#